data_AF-A0A933PTP2-F1
#
_entry.id   AF-A0A933PTP2-F1
#
_cell.length_a   1.000
_cell.length_b   1.000
_cell.length_c   1.000
_cell.angle_alpha   90.00
_cell.angle_beta   90.00
_cell.angle_gamma   90.00
#
_symmetry.space_group_name_H-M   'P 1'
#
loop_
_entity.id
_entity.type
_entity.pdbx_description
1 polymer ?
#
loop_
_entity_poly.entity_id
_entity_poly.type
_entity_poly.pdbx_seq_one_letter_code
_entity_poly.pdbx_strand_id
1 'polypeptide(L)'
;MKTNNRNKLTIEGIKRNLNTRFIGADIYIFDTIDSTNDYAHKLAKEGAKEGTVVLSESQSKGKGRLGRTWFSPSGVNIYLS
;
A
#
# COMPACT_ATOMS: atom_id res chain seq x y z
N MET A 1 -17.26 0.84 -21.07
CA MET A 1 -17.10 2.12 -20.34
C MET A 1 -15.64 2.30 -19.98
N LYS A 2 -14.96 3.32 -20.52
CA LYS A 2 -13.58 3.66 -20.10
C LYS A 2 -13.68 4.45 -18.79
N THR A 3 -13.35 3.85 -17.66
CA THR A 3 -13.25 4.57 -16.40
C THR A 3 -12.04 5.50 -16.47
N ASN A 4 -12.29 6.80 -16.29
CA ASN A 4 -11.28 7.86 -16.28
C ASN A 4 -10.34 7.65 -15.07
N ASN A 5 -9.18 7.04 -15.32
CA ASN A 5 -8.28 6.45 -14.33
C ASN A 5 -7.32 7.48 -13.66
N ARG A 6 -7.78 8.72 -13.45
CA ARG A 6 -6.90 9.84 -13.04
C ARG A 6 -6.49 9.87 -11.56
N ASN A 7 -7.09 9.03 -10.71
CA ASN A 7 -6.87 9.06 -9.25
C ASN A 7 -6.25 7.77 -8.70
N LYS A 8 -5.74 6.86 -9.54
CA LYS A 8 -5.06 5.65 -9.05
C LYS A 8 -3.65 5.95 -8.56
N LEU A 9 -3.23 5.25 -7.52
CA LEU A 9 -1.85 5.19 -7.05
C LEU A 9 -0.95 4.63 -8.14
N THR A 10 0.12 5.35 -8.46
CA THR A 10 1.15 4.91 -9.41
C THR A 10 2.53 5.13 -8.81
N ILE A 11 3.44 4.19 -9.06
CA ILE A 11 4.83 4.31 -8.59
C ILE A 11 5.48 5.57 -9.16
N GLU A 12 5.23 5.87 -10.44
CA GLU A 12 5.75 7.08 -11.10
C GLU A 12 5.22 8.36 -10.43
N GLY A 13 3.91 8.45 -10.19
CA GLY A 13 3.29 9.61 -9.55
C GLY A 13 3.82 9.86 -8.14
N ILE A 14 4.06 8.79 -7.38
CA ILE A 14 4.66 8.87 -6.04
C ILE A 14 6.12 9.30 -6.12
N LYS A 15 6.93 8.62 -6.95
CA LYS A 15 8.38 8.88 -7.05
C LYS A 15 8.69 10.28 -7.56
N ARG A 16 7.81 10.91 -8.35
CA ARG A 16 8.00 12.25 -8.90
C ARG A 16 8.36 13.31 -7.86
N ASN A 17 7.78 13.23 -6.65
CA ASN A 17 7.98 14.22 -5.59
C ASN A 17 8.52 13.62 -4.27
N LEU A 18 8.91 12.35 -4.29
CA LEU A 18 9.38 11.65 -3.08
C LEU A 18 10.89 11.89 -2.87
N ASN A 19 11.23 12.93 -2.10
CA ASN A 19 12.62 13.27 -1.74
C ASN A 19 13.06 12.65 -0.41
N THR A 20 12.94 11.32 -0.31
CA THR A 20 13.35 10.55 0.87
C THR A 20 14.71 9.88 0.65
N ARG A 21 15.42 9.58 1.74
CA ARG A 21 16.69 8.86 1.68
C ARG A 21 16.55 7.33 1.83
N PHE A 22 15.47 6.86 2.45
CA PHE A 22 15.27 5.43 2.73
C PHE A 22 13.81 4.97 2.57
N ILE A 23 12.83 5.73 3.08
CA ILE A 23 11.39 5.38 2.93
C ILE A 23 10.96 5.45 1.46
N GLY A 24 10.30 4.40 0.95
CA GLY A 24 9.77 4.34 -0.40
C GLY A 24 10.83 4.14 -1.49
N ALA A 25 12.03 3.66 -1.13
CA ALA A 25 13.02 3.22 -2.11
C ALA A 25 12.46 2.05 -2.95
N ASP A 26 11.89 1.07 -2.25
CA ASP A 26 11.14 -0.05 -2.81
C ASP A 26 9.64 0.15 -2.51
N ILE A 27 8.79 0.13 -3.54
CA ILE A 27 7.34 0.39 -3.43
C ILE A 27 6.59 -0.74 -4.11
N TYR A 28 5.65 -1.35 -3.39
CA TYR A 28 4.69 -2.32 -3.90
C TYR A 28 3.29 -1.67 -3.89
N ILE A 29 2.57 -1.72 -5.01
CA ILE A 29 1.21 -1.16 -5.14
C ILE A 29 0.27 -2.25 -5.62
N PHE A 30 -0.88 -2.37 -4.95
CA PHE A 30 -1.93 -3.33 -5.30
C PHE A 30 -3.29 -2.63 -5.48
N ASP A 31 -4.09 -3.09 -6.44
CA ASP A 31 -5.50 -2.67 -6.52
C ASP A 31 -6.29 -3.22 -5.32
N THR A 32 -6.10 -4.50 -5.02
CA THR A 32 -6.67 -5.14 -3.83
C THR A 32 -5.67 -6.12 -3.26
N ILE A 33 -5.55 -6.13 -1.94
CA ILE A 33 -4.74 -7.09 -1.19
C ILE A 33 -5.51 -7.55 0.07
N ASP A 34 -5.07 -8.63 0.71
CA ASP A 34 -5.65 -9.03 2.01
C ASP A 34 -5.41 -7.96 3.08
N SER A 35 -4.15 -7.61 3.34
CA SER A 35 -3.74 -6.55 4.26
C SER A 35 -2.35 -6.04 3.87
N THR A 36 -2.17 -4.73 3.73
CA THR A 36 -0.86 -4.12 3.46
C THR A 36 0.14 -4.48 4.55
N ASN A 37 -0.32 -4.51 5.80
CA ASN A 37 0.52 -4.82 6.95
C ASN A 37 0.97 -6.29 6.96
N ASP A 38 0.10 -7.22 6.58
CA ASP A 38 0.49 -8.64 6.49
C ASP A 38 1.51 -8.86 5.38
N TYR A 39 1.35 -8.18 4.24
CA TYR A 39 2.28 -8.26 3.13
C TYR A 39 3.63 -7.60 3.47
N ALA A 40 3.62 -6.43 4.11
CA ALA A 40 4.83 -5.79 4.62
C ALA A 40 5.56 -6.70 5.62
N HIS A 41 4.82 -7.36 6.53
CA HIS A 41 5.41 -8.31 7.46
C HIS A 41 6.02 -9.54 6.77
N LYS A 42 5.38 -10.04 5.71
CA LYS A 42 5.94 -11.10 4.87
C LYS A 42 7.25 -10.65 4.21
N LEU A 43 7.25 -9.50 3.56
CA LEU A 43 8.43 -8.93 2.90
C LEU A 43 9.59 -8.75 3.89
N ALA A 44 9.30 -8.25 5.10
CA ALA A 44 10.30 -8.11 6.15
C ALA A 44 10.93 -9.46 6.52
N LYS A 45 10.15 -10.54 6.63
CA LYS A 45 10.68 -11.90 6.87
C LYS A 45 11.51 -12.43 5.71
N GLU A 46 11.22 -11.99 4.49
CA GLU A 46 11.96 -12.33 3.27
C GLU A 46 13.21 -11.45 3.08
N GLY A 47 13.51 -10.55 4.02
CA GLY A 47 14.71 -9.71 3.99
C GLY A 47 14.56 -8.43 3.16
N ALA A 48 13.33 -7.93 2.99
CA ALA A 48 13.10 -6.65 2.35
C ALA A 48 13.86 -5.52 3.07
N LYS A 49 14.31 -4.54 2.29
CA LYS A 49 15.10 -3.42 2.80
C LYS A 49 14.27 -2.53 3.71
N GLU A 50 14.93 -1.93 4.70
CA GLU A 50 14.34 -0.89 5.54
C GLU A 50 13.76 0.23 4.67
N GLY A 51 12.58 0.71 5.04
CA GLY A 51 11.83 1.71 4.27
C GLY A 51 11.10 1.18 3.03
N THR A 52 10.99 -0.14 2.83
CA THR A 52 10.06 -0.71 1.84
C THR A 52 8.63 -0.29 2.18
N VAL A 53 7.86 0.15 1.17
CA VAL A 53 6.48 0.62 1.32
C VAL A 53 5.52 -0.30 0.59
N VAL A 54 4.42 -0.67 1.25
CA VAL A 54 3.31 -1.41 0.65
C VAL A 54 2.06 -0.55 0.64
N LEU A 55 1.49 -0.33 -0.54
CA LEU A 55 0.30 0.47 -0.77
C LEU A 55 -0.82 -0.37 -1.39
N SER A 56 -2.06 -0.02 -1.10
CA SER A 56 -3.19 -0.54 -1.85
C SER A 56 -4.32 0.45 -2.01
N GLU A 57 -5.10 0.29 -3.09
CA GLU A 57 -6.37 0.99 -3.24
C GLU A 57 -7.41 0.43 -2.27
N SER A 58 -7.39 -0.87 -1.97
CA SER A 58 -8.35 -1.52 -1.07
C SER A 58 -7.77 -2.75 -0.35
N GLN A 59 -8.36 -3.10 0.80
CA GLN A 59 -8.00 -4.31 1.57
C GLN A 59 -9.20 -5.21 1.82
N SER A 60 -9.08 -6.51 1.52
CA SER A 60 -10.16 -7.50 1.72
C SER A 60 -10.25 -7.99 3.17
N LYS A 61 -9.12 -7.94 3.91
CA LYS A 61 -8.97 -8.39 5.30
C LYS A 61 -8.18 -7.36 6.12
N GLY A 62 -8.48 -6.07 5.93
CA GLY A 62 -7.84 -4.99 6.67
C GLY A 62 -7.93 -5.23 8.19
N LYS A 63 -6.81 -5.00 8.90
CA LYS A 63 -6.68 -5.31 10.33
C LYS A 63 -6.56 -4.02 11.16
N GLY A 64 -7.42 -3.91 12.16
CA GLY A 64 -7.36 -2.92 13.22
C GLY A 64 -6.80 -3.50 14.52
N ARG A 65 -6.61 -2.63 15.52
CA ARG A 65 -6.10 -3.05 16.84
C ARG A 65 -7.04 -4.02 17.54
N LEU A 66 -6.45 -4.95 18.29
CA LEU A 66 -7.16 -5.94 19.12
C LEU A 66 -8.09 -6.84 18.30
N GLY A 67 -7.64 -7.27 17.11
CA GLY A 67 -8.38 -8.20 16.25
C GLY A 67 -9.59 -7.60 15.55
N ARG A 68 -9.84 -6.29 15.67
CA ARG A 68 -10.93 -5.62 14.95
C ARG A 68 -10.66 -5.59 13.45
N THR A 69 -11.71 -5.67 12.65
CA THR A 69 -11.61 -5.47 11.19
C THR A 69 -11.49 -3.98 10.87
N TRP A 70 -10.66 -3.67 9.88
CA TRP A 70 -10.53 -2.33 9.30
C TRP A 70 -11.13 -2.31 7.89
N PHE A 71 -12.33 -1.75 7.76
CA PHE A 71 -13.02 -1.62 6.47
C PHE A 71 -12.23 -0.71 5.52
N SER A 72 -11.90 -1.23 4.34
CA SER A 72 -10.89 -0.62 3.45
C SER A 72 -11.35 -0.53 1.98
N PRO A 73 -12.38 0.27 1.65
CA PRO A 73 -12.89 0.39 0.28
C PRO A 73 -11.97 1.18 -0.66
N SER A 74 -11.99 0.84 -1.95
CA SER A 74 -11.21 1.52 -2.99
C SER A 74 -11.61 2.99 -3.18
N GLY A 75 -10.61 3.86 -3.37
CA GLY A 75 -10.81 5.27 -3.70
C GLY A 75 -11.27 6.16 -2.55
N VAL A 76 -11.29 5.65 -1.31
CA VAL A 76 -11.75 6.40 -0.12
C VAL A 76 -10.59 6.80 0.80
N ASN A 77 -9.54 5.98 0.89
CA ASN A 77 -8.39 6.25 1.76
C ASN A 77 -7.07 5.80 1.09
N ILE A 78 -5.96 6.11 1.75
CA ILE A 78 -4.64 5.56 1.43
C ILE A 78 -4.34 4.46 2.45
N TYR A 79 -4.24 3.21 1.98
CA TYR A 79 -3.82 2.08 2.81
C TYR A 79 -2.33 1.84 2.58
N LEU A 80 -1.53 2.03 3.64
CA LEU A 80 -0.06 2.00 3.59
C LEU A 80 0.50 1.26 4.80
N SER A 81 1.57 0.49 4.60
CA SER A 81 2.38 -0.13 5.64
C SER A 81 3.86 -0.10 5.27
#